data_AF-A0A6A6FS89-F1
#
_entry.id   AF-A0A6A6FS89-F1
#
_cell.length_a   1.000
_cell.length_b   1.000
_cell.length_c   1.000
_cell.angle_alpha   90.00
_cell.angle_beta   90.00
_cell.angle_gamma   90.00
#
_symmetry.space_group_name_H-M   'P 1'
#
loop_
_entity.id
_entity.type
_entity.pdbx_description
1 polymer ?
#
loop_
_entity_poly.entity_id
_entity_poly.type
_entity_poly.pdbx_seq_one_letter_code
_entity_poly.pdbx_strand_id
1 'polypeptide(L)'
;VLRLRRTDNKSAHLLVHVAREGRDDLDLKLIGTDKSELYVVSFTKAETKSFQDRNFRGNQDEWETLLKFSLLHYRSDALLPASLHGVETVAAISGSTATITVRKNVGGITQRLGTIHLHENTDQTEIDTFDWVEIAAAEADELRSQLDGLQSSVESQKDSLAKLNTDLDMLVKAKKAHEDELLRKFAALLNAKKLKIRDQQRLLNGAKAD
;
A
#
# COMPACT_ATOMS: atom_id res chain seq x y z
N VAL A 1 15.79 -6.81 8.62
CA VAL A 1 15.75 -7.98 9.57
C VAL A 1 14.29 -8.32 9.91
N LEU A 2 13.93 -9.60 10.07
CA LEU A 2 12.56 -10.02 10.39
C LEU A 2 12.39 -10.34 11.88
N ARG A 3 11.23 -9.97 12.44
CA ARG A 3 10.81 -10.35 13.79
C ARG A 3 9.57 -11.24 13.71
N LEU A 4 9.74 -12.53 13.97
CA LEU A 4 8.68 -13.53 13.87
C LEU A 4 8.16 -13.90 15.27
N ARG A 5 6.84 -13.84 15.46
CA ARG A 5 6.22 -14.27 16.73
C ARG A 5 6.35 -15.78 16.89
N ARG A 6 6.75 -16.23 18.09
CA ARG A 6 6.78 -17.65 18.44
C ARG A 6 5.38 -18.19 18.78
N THR A 7 5.01 -19.33 18.20
CA THR A 7 3.74 -20.00 18.49
C THR A 7 3.84 -20.99 19.65
N ASP A 8 5.03 -21.53 19.87
CA ASP A 8 5.41 -22.37 21.01
C ASP A 8 5.56 -21.53 22.31
N ASN A 9 5.97 -20.27 22.19
CA ASN A 9 6.03 -19.32 23.30
C ASN A 9 5.49 -17.94 22.87
N LYS A 10 4.28 -17.59 23.33
CA LYS A 10 3.55 -16.39 22.88
C LYS A 10 4.22 -15.06 23.20
N SER A 11 5.07 -14.98 24.23
CA SER A 11 5.81 -13.76 24.59
C SER A 11 7.16 -13.65 23.88
N ALA A 12 7.63 -14.73 23.24
CA ALA A 12 8.93 -14.79 22.61
C ALA A 12 8.85 -14.54 21.09
N HIS A 13 10.01 -14.22 20.52
CA HIS A 13 10.16 -13.96 19.09
C HIS A 13 11.43 -14.65 18.59
N LEU A 14 11.42 -15.02 17.31
CA LEU A 14 12.61 -15.41 16.58
C LEU A 14 13.01 -14.20 15.72
N LEU A 15 14.23 -13.71 15.89
CA LEU A 15 14.80 -12.72 14.97
C LEU A 15 15.46 -13.47 13.83
N VAL A 16 15.16 -13.08 12.60
CA VAL A 16 15.69 -13.74 11.40
C VAL A 16 16.34 -12.69 10.51
N HIS A 17 17.64 -12.79 10.34
CA HIS A 17 18.36 -12.08 9.31
C HIS A 17 18.22 -12.85 7.98
N VAL A 18 17.94 -12.11 6.92
CA VAL A 18 17.75 -12.65 5.57
C VAL A 18 18.84 -12.06 4.69
N ALA A 19 19.83 -12.89 4.35
CA ALA A 19 20.93 -12.52 3.47
C ALA A 19 20.70 -13.14 2.10
N ARG A 20 21.03 -12.40 1.03
CA ARG A 20 21.01 -12.93 -0.34
C ARG A 20 22.39 -13.49 -0.68
N GLU A 21 22.46 -14.76 -1.04
CA GLU A 21 23.73 -15.44 -1.39
C GLU A 21 23.88 -15.70 -2.90
N GLY A 22 22.81 -15.51 -3.69
CA GLY A 22 22.83 -15.81 -5.12
C GLY A 22 22.30 -14.71 -6.05
N ARG A 23 22.04 -15.12 -7.28
CA ARG A 23 21.60 -14.22 -8.36
C ARG A 23 20.09 -14.02 -8.32
N ASP A 24 19.34 -15.08 -8.02
CA ASP A 24 17.90 -15.01 -7.88
C ASP A 24 17.52 -14.36 -6.54
N ASP A 25 16.38 -13.67 -6.51
CA ASP A 25 15.89 -13.02 -5.29
C ASP A 25 15.64 -14.01 -4.14
N LEU A 26 15.39 -15.28 -4.46
CA LEU A 26 15.11 -16.35 -3.50
C LEU A 26 16.33 -17.26 -3.23
N ASP A 27 17.52 -16.88 -3.68
CA ASP A 27 18.77 -17.50 -3.24
C ASP A 27 19.18 -16.87 -1.91
N LEU A 28 18.68 -17.45 -0.82
CA LEU A 28 18.70 -16.84 0.50
C LEU A 28 19.39 -17.71 1.53
N LYS A 29 20.07 -17.04 2.46
CA LYS A 29 20.50 -17.57 3.74
C LYS A 29 19.70 -16.91 4.84
N LEU A 30 18.99 -17.73 5.61
CA LEU A 30 18.27 -17.29 6.79
C LEU A 30 19.07 -17.66 8.02
N ILE A 31 19.28 -16.67 8.87
CA ILE A 31 19.98 -16.82 10.14
C ILE A 31 19.02 -16.36 11.23
N GLY A 32 18.49 -17.32 11.98
CA GLY A 32 17.56 -17.11 13.07
C GLY A 32 18.24 -17.14 14.43
N THR A 33 17.76 -16.36 15.39
CA THR A 33 18.15 -16.49 16.80
C THR A 33 16.99 -16.21 17.73
N ASP A 34 16.97 -16.93 18.85
CA ASP A 34 16.09 -16.66 20.00
C ASP A 34 16.82 -16.00 21.17
N LYS A 35 18.03 -15.46 20.89
CA LYS A 35 19.04 -14.89 21.80
C LYS A 35 20.00 -15.91 22.42
N SER A 36 19.64 -17.20 22.44
CA SER A 36 20.50 -18.22 23.03
C SER A 36 21.25 -18.96 21.94
N GLU A 37 20.49 -19.53 20.99
CA GLU A 37 21.06 -20.33 19.91
C GLU A 37 20.92 -19.64 18.55
N LEU A 38 21.79 -20.04 17.62
CA LEU A 38 21.75 -19.64 16.22
C LEU A 38 21.19 -20.79 15.39
N TYR A 39 20.26 -20.50 14.50
CA TYR A 39 19.67 -21.45 13.57
C TYR A 39 19.90 -20.98 12.14
N VAL A 40 20.39 -21.84 11.26
CA VAL A 40 20.79 -21.45 9.90
C VAL A 40 20.14 -22.36 8.87
N VAL A 41 19.78 -21.79 7.72
CA VAL A 41 19.49 -22.51 6.49
C VAL A 41 19.90 -21.65 5.30
N SER A 42 20.54 -22.27 4.30
CA SER A 42 20.72 -21.67 2.98
C SER A 42 19.89 -22.48 1.98
N PHE A 43 19.24 -21.80 1.05
CA PHE A 43 18.51 -22.42 -0.04
C PHE A 43 18.54 -21.54 -1.28
N THR A 44 18.37 -22.19 -2.43
CA THR A 44 18.24 -21.58 -3.74
C THR A 44 16.78 -21.45 -4.14
N LYS A 45 16.49 -20.62 -5.14
CA LYS A 45 15.15 -20.53 -5.75
C LYS A 45 14.58 -21.91 -6.13
N ALA A 46 15.42 -22.80 -6.65
CA ALA A 46 15.00 -24.14 -7.10
C ALA A 46 14.49 -25.04 -5.95
N GLU A 47 15.00 -24.84 -4.74
CA GLU A 47 14.66 -25.66 -3.57
C GLU A 47 13.37 -25.18 -2.88
N THR A 48 12.92 -23.96 -3.18
CA THR A 48 11.74 -23.33 -2.55
C THR A 48 10.47 -24.17 -2.67
N LYS A 49 10.33 -24.97 -3.74
CA LYS A 49 9.16 -25.85 -3.95
C LYS A 49 9.02 -26.90 -2.83
N SER A 50 10.14 -27.33 -2.24
CA SER A 50 10.14 -28.32 -1.14
C SER A 50 9.52 -27.78 0.15
N PHE A 51 9.43 -26.46 0.30
CA PHE A 51 8.86 -25.79 1.48
C PHE A 51 7.34 -25.67 1.42
N GLN A 52 6.70 -25.97 0.28
CA GLN A 52 5.25 -25.90 0.14
C GLN A 52 4.56 -26.93 1.03
N ASP A 53 3.47 -26.52 1.68
CA ASP A 53 2.59 -27.49 2.33
C ASP A 53 1.91 -28.36 1.27
N ARG A 54 1.70 -29.64 1.57
CA ARG A 54 1.02 -30.58 0.67
C ARG A 54 -0.38 -30.14 0.26
N ASN A 55 -1.03 -29.31 1.09
CA ASN A 55 -2.37 -28.78 0.83
C ASN A 55 -2.37 -27.40 0.17
N PHE A 56 -1.19 -26.87 -0.18
CA PHE A 56 -1.09 -25.64 -0.96
C PHE A 56 -1.71 -25.85 -2.35
N ARG A 57 -2.65 -25.00 -2.73
CA ARG A 57 -3.41 -25.12 -4.00
C ARG A 57 -2.95 -24.14 -5.09
N GLY A 58 -1.99 -23.28 -4.78
CA GLY A 58 -1.48 -22.29 -5.72
C GLY A 58 -0.43 -22.87 -6.66
N ASN A 59 -0.01 -22.06 -7.63
CA ASN A 59 1.08 -22.40 -8.54
C ASN A 59 2.46 -22.00 -7.96
N GLN A 60 3.54 -22.33 -8.69
CA GLN A 60 4.91 -22.03 -8.24
C GLN A 60 5.17 -20.52 -8.15
N ASP A 61 4.70 -19.72 -9.09
CA ASP A 61 4.92 -18.27 -9.11
C ASP A 61 4.20 -17.58 -7.93
N GLU A 62 2.99 -18.04 -7.59
CA GLU A 62 2.25 -17.60 -6.41
C GLU A 62 3.00 -17.95 -5.12
N TRP A 63 3.60 -19.15 -5.06
CA TRP A 63 4.43 -19.54 -3.93
C TRP A 63 5.69 -18.67 -3.79
N GLU A 64 6.38 -18.42 -4.89
CA GLU A 64 7.55 -17.54 -4.90
C GLU A 64 7.17 -16.11 -4.47
N THR A 65 6.02 -15.62 -4.92
CA THR A 65 5.48 -14.32 -4.50
C THR A 65 5.20 -14.30 -2.99
N LEU A 66 4.62 -15.37 -2.44
CA LEU A 66 4.39 -15.50 -0.99
C LEU A 66 5.71 -15.50 -0.21
N LEU A 67 6.75 -16.16 -0.71
CA LEU A 67 8.07 -16.16 -0.09
C LEU A 67 8.73 -14.78 -0.14
N LYS A 68 8.72 -14.11 -1.30
CA LYS A 68 9.25 -12.74 -1.43
C LYS A 68 8.51 -11.78 -0.50
N PHE A 69 7.18 -11.88 -0.41
CA PHE A 69 6.39 -11.09 0.51
C PHE A 69 6.75 -11.36 1.98
N SER A 70 6.86 -12.65 2.35
CA SER A 70 7.09 -13.09 3.73
C SER A 70 8.52 -12.85 4.23
N LEU A 71 9.52 -13.01 3.36
CA LEU A 71 10.94 -13.00 3.74
C LEU A 71 11.66 -11.71 3.36
N LEU A 72 11.27 -11.07 2.26
CA LEU A 72 11.96 -9.91 1.71
C LEU A 72 11.14 -8.61 1.85
N HIS A 73 9.99 -8.68 2.54
CA HIS A 73 9.03 -7.60 2.62
C HIS A 73 8.65 -7.02 1.24
N TYR A 74 8.68 -7.83 0.19
CA TYR A 74 8.31 -7.40 -1.15
C TYR A 74 6.87 -6.88 -1.14
N ARG A 75 6.70 -5.59 -1.39
CA ARG A 75 5.39 -4.97 -1.61
C ARG A 75 5.27 -4.69 -3.09
N SER A 76 4.22 -5.24 -3.71
CA SER A 76 3.84 -4.85 -5.06
C SER A 76 3.54 -3.35 -5.09
N ASP A 77 3.97 -2.66 -6.14
CA ASP A 77 3.66 -1.22 -6.37
C ASP A 77 2.15 -0.97 -6.60
N ALA A 78 1.36 -2.05 -6.80
CA ALA A 78 -0.08 -2.01 -6.94
C ALA A 78 -0.79 -2.50 -5.66
N LEU A 79 -2.13 -2.40 -5.65
CA LEU A 79 -2.98 -3.04 -4.64
C LEU A 79 -2.52 -4.48 -4.35
N LEU A 80 -2.27 -4.78 -3.08
CA LEU A 80 -1.84 -6.10 -2.63
C LEU A 80 -2.72 -7.19 -3.24
N PRO A 81 -2.15 -8.15 -3.99
CA PRO A 81 -2.89 -9.28 -4.54
C PRO A 81 -3.71 -10.00 -3.48
N ALA A 82 -4.92 -10.47 -3.82
CA ALA A 82 -5.80 -11.20 -2.91
C ALA A 82 -5.16 -12.48 -2.34
N SER A 83 -4.17 -13.04 -3.03
CA SER A 83 -3.36 -14.18 -2.56
C SER A 83 -2.55 -13.84 -1.30
N LEU A 84 -2.12 -12.58 -1.14
CA LEU A 84 -1.31 -12.10 -0.01
C LEU A 84 -2.15 -11.65 1.20
N HIS A 85 -3.47 -11.55 1.07
CA HIS A 85 -4.33 -11.05 2.14
C HIS A 85 -4.35 -11.99 3.33
N GLY A 86 -4.04 -11.47 4.53
CA GLY A 86 -3.99 -12.28 5.74
C GLY A 86 -2.81 -13.26 5.80
N VAL A 87 -1.84 -13.15 4.89
CA VAL A 87 -0.60 -13.92 4.99
C VAL A 87 0.24 -13.38 6.15
N GLU A 88 0.63 -14.28 7.03
CA GLU A 88 1.52 -14.00 8.16
C GLU A 88 2.61 -15.07 8.26
N THR A 89 3.74 -14.68 8.83
CA THR A 89 4.88 -15.56 9.07
C THR A 89 5.09 -15.70 10.57
N VAL A 90 5.17 -16.94 11.04
CA VAL A 90 5.35 -17.26 12.47
C VAL A 90 6.50 -18.24 12.64
N ALA A 91 7.03 -18.34 13.86
CA ALA A 91 8.10 -19.26 14.18
C ALA A 91 7.70 -20.23 15.30
N ALA A 92 8.35 -21.38 15.36
CA ALA A 92 8.35 -22.27 16.52
C ALA A 92 9.73 -22.89 16.69
N ILE A 93 10.17 -23.13 17.92
CA ILE A 93 11.45 -23.79 18.19
C ILE A 93 11.17 -25.11 18.90
N SER A 94 11.79 -26.18 18.43
CA SER A 94 11.67 -27.51 19.01
C SER A 94 13.05 -28.18 19.01
N GLY A 95 13.71 -28.16 20.17
CA GLY A 95 15.10 -28.65 20.30
C GLY A 95 16.04 -27.85 19.41
N SER A 96 16.84 -28.56 18.61
CA SER A 96 17.85 -28.01 17.70
C SER A 96 17.29 -27.52 16.35
N THR A 97 15.98 -27.36 16.22
CA THR A 97 15.35 -26.91 14.98
C THR A 97 14.37 -25.76 15.23
N ALA A 98 14.60 -24.65 14.54
CA ALA A 98 13.65 -23.55 14.44
C ALA A 98 12.85 -23.70 13.13
N THR A 99 11.52 -23.63 13.21
CA THR A 99 10.62 -23.77 12.07
C THR A 99 9.93 -22.45 11.82
N ILE A 100 10.14 -21.89 10.63
CA ILE A 100 9.39 -20.74 10.12
C ILE A 100 8.19 -21.28 9.34
N THR A 101 7.00 -20.81 9.66
CA THR A 101 5.76 -21.18 8.99
C THR A 101 5.15 -19.98 8.29
N VAL A 102 4.97 -20.09 6.98
CA VAL A 102 4.16 -19.15 6.20
C VAL A 102 2.72 -19.65 6.20
N ARG A 103 1.78 -18.84 6.69
CA ARG A 103 0.38 -19.23 6.84
C ARG A 103 -0.57 -18.09 6.50
N LYS A 104 -1.80 -18.43 6.12
CA LYS A 104 -2.89 -17.48 5.94
C LYS A 104 -3.76 -17.47 7.19
N ASN A 105 -4.12 -16.31 7.69
CA ASN A 105 -5.03 -16.11 8.81
C ASN A 105 -6.15 -15.17 8.38
N VAL A 106 -7.35 -15.73 8.20
CA VAL A 106 -8.55 -14.97 7.81
C VAL A 106 -9.61 -15.21 8.87
N GLY A 107 -9.97 -14.16 9.61
CA GLY A 107 -10.98 -14.25 10.66
C GLY A 107 -10.63 -15.22 11.79
N GLY A 108 -9.35 -15.46 12.07
CA GLY A 108 -8.88 -16.40 13.10
C GLY A 108 -8.70 -17.85 12.63
N ILE A 109 -9.12 -18.17 11.41
CA ILE A 109 -8.87 -19.48 10.79
C ILE A 109 -7.49 -19.45 10.14
N THR A 110 -6.59 -20.31 10.64
CA THR A 110 -5.21 -20.41 10.12
C THR A 110 -5.06 -21.56 9.14
N GLN A 111 -4.56 -21.30 7.94
CA GLN A 111 -4.17 -22.29 6.94
C GLN A 111 -2.66 -22.22 6.71
N ARG A 112 -1.95 -23.33 6.90
CA ARG A 112 -0.52 -23.41 6.59
C ARG A 112 -0.30 -23.44 5.08
N LEU A 113 0.61 -22.60 4.59
CA LEU A 113 0.97 -22.51 3.17
C LEU A 113 2.32 -23.18 2.91
N GLY A 114 3.24 -23.09 3.87
CA GLY A 114 4.51 -23.80 3.81
C GLY A 114 5.37 -23.62 5.07
N THR A 115 6.48 -24.34 5.10
CA THR A 115 7.40 -24.41 6.24
C THR A 115 8.85 -24.44 5.79
N ILE A 116 9.69 -23.69 6.51
CA ILE A 116 11.14 -23.65 6.32
C ILE A 116 11.76 -24.07 7.65
N HIS A 117 12.65 -25.05 7.61
CA HIS A 117 13.36 -25.54 8.79
C HIS A 117 14.77 -24.95 8.82
N LEU A 118 15.14 -24.38 9.96
CA LEU A 118 16.47 -23.88 10.26
C LEU A 118 17.07 -24.80 11.32
N HIS A 119 18.31 -25.21 11.12
CA HIS A 119 19.00 -26.13 12.01
C HIS A 119 20.00 -25.37 12.87
N GLU A 120 20.16 -25.80 14.11
CA GLU A 120 21.12 -25.23 15.04
C GLU A 120 22.53 -25.22 14.43
N ASN A 121 23.19 -24.06 14.54
CA ASN A 121 24.51 -23.82 13.97
C ASN A 121 25.57 -24.63 14.73
N THR A 122 25.79 -25.86 14.31
CA THR A 122 26.77 -26.77 14.95
C THR A 122 28.20 -26.40 14.55
N ASP A 123 28.38 -25.61 13.49
CA ASP A 123 29.68 -25.28 12.89
C ASP A 123 30.40 -24.11 13.60
N GLN A 124 29.87 -23.63 14.74
CA GLN A 124 30.44 -22.54 15.55
C GLN A 124 30.78 -21.26 14.75
N THR A 125 30.11 -21.03 13.62
CA THR A 125 30.28 -19.76 12.91
C THR A 125 29.74 -18.66 13.82
N GLU A 126 30.64 -17.85 14.37
CA GLU A 126 30.28 -16.69 15.17
C GLU A 126 29.60 -15.68 14.23
N ILE A 127 28.34 -15.38 14.53
CA ILE A 127 27.56 -14.42 13.75
C ILE A 127 27.39 -13.19 14.65
N ASP A 128 27.99 -12.09 14.23
CA ASP A 128 27.78 -10.82 14.91
C ASP A 128 26.35 -10.34 14.66
N THR A 129 25.55 -10.36 15.72
CA THR A 129 24.15 -9.93 15.69
C THR A 129 24.02 -8.41 15.87
N PHE A 130 25.10 -7.70 16.19
CA PHE A 130 25.08 -6.25 16.38
C PHE A 130 24.86 -5.52 15.05
N ASP A 131 25.44 -6.03 13.96
CA ASP A 131 25.19 -5.54 12.60
C ASP A 131 23.70 -5.55 12.25
N TRP A 132 22.93 -6.49 12.81
CA TRP A 132 21.49 -6.58 12.56
C TRP A 132 20.73 -5.43 13.21
N VAL A 133 21.20 -4.96 14.37
CA VAL A 133 20.65 -3.81 15.08
C VAL A 133 20.94 -2.53 14.30
N GLU A 134 22.16 -2.38 13.78
CA GLU A 134 22.53 -1.25 12.93
C GLU A 134 21.65 -1.20 11.67
N ILE A 135 21.51 -2.32 10.95
CA ILE A 135 20.64 -2.42 9.77
C ILE A 135 19.19 -2.08 10.13
N ALA A 136 18.65 -2.63 11.22
CA ALA A 136 17.27 -2.38 11.62
C ALA A 136 17.03 -0.93 12.06
N ALA A 137 18.02 -0.28 12.70
CA ALA A 137 17.96 1.12 13.08
C ALA A 137 17.99 2.03 11.84
N ALA A 138 18.91 1.76 10.90
CA ALA A 138 18.99 2.49 9.64
C ALA A 138 17.71 2.35 8.80
N GLU A 139 17.15 1.14 8.68
CA GLU A 139 15.86 0.91 8.03
C GLU A 139 14.72 1.69 8.71
N ALA A 140 14.71 1.75 10.04
CA ALA A 140 13.68 2.48 10.78
C ALA A 140 13.78 4.00 10.58
N ASP A 141 14.99 4.56 10.53
CA ASP A 141 15.21 5.99 10.31
C ASP A 141 14.88 6.40 8.87
N GLU A 142 15.22 5.56 7.88
CA GLU A 142 14.82 5.76 6.50
C GLU A 142 13.28 5.74 6.34
N LEU A 143 12.61 4.77 6.98
CA LEU A 143 11.14 4.71 6.98
C LEU A 143 10.50 5.93 7.65
N ARG A 144 11.09 6.47 8.72
CA ARG A 144 10.62 7.72 9.36
C ARG A 144 10.76 8.91 8.40
N SER A 145 11.91 9.04 7.75
CA SER A 145 12.16 10.09 6.74
C SER A 145 11.14 10.03 5.60
N GLN A 146 10.87 8.83 5.07
CA GLN A 146 9.86 8.63 4.03
C GLN A 146 8.45 8.97 4.53
N LEU A 147 8.12 8.63 5.77
CA LEU A 147 6.83 8.96 6.37
C LEU A 147 6.63 10.48 6.49
N ASP A 148 7.63 11.21 6.94
CA ASP A 148 7.58 12.67 7.07
C ASP A 148 7.42 13.34 5.69
N GLY A 149 8.12 12.82 4.67
CA GLY A 149 7.97 13.26 3.29
C GLY A 149 6.56 13.00 2.73
N LEU A 150 6.00 11.81 2.97
CA LEU A 150 4.64 11.46 2.56
C LEU A 150 3.59 12.32 3.27
N GLN A 151 3.74 12.56 4.57
CA GLN A 151 2.84 13.41 5.34
C GLN A 151 2.84 14.85 4.79
N SER A 152 4.03 15.39 4.51
CA SER A 152 4.17 16.73 3.90
C SER A 152 3.51 16.81 2.53
N SER A 153 3.67 15.77 1.70
CA SER A 153 3.02 15.68 0.38
C SER A 153 1.50 15.62 0.49
N VAL A 154 0.97 14.80 1.40
CA VAL A 154 -0.48 14.70 1.66
C VAL A 154 -1.05 16.04 2.10
N GLU A 155 -0.36 16.77 2.98
CA GLU A 155 -0.84 18.07 3.44
C GLU A 155 -0.82 19.10 2.30
N SER A 156 0.24 19.14 1.50
CA SER A 156 0.28 19.99 0.30
C SER A 156 -0.85 19.66 -0.69
N GLN A 157 -1.19 18.38 -0.87
CA GLN A 157 -2.27 17.97 -1.75
C GLN A 157 -3.65 18.39 -1.21
N LYS A 158 -3.87 18.32 0.11
CA LYS A 158 -5.09 18.84 0.74
C LYS A 158 -5.22 20.34 0.56
N ASP A 159 -4.13 21.09 0.73
CA ASP A 159 -4.13 22.55 0.50
C ASP A 159 -4.49 22.89 -0.95
N SER A 160 -3.93 22.16 -1.92
CA SER A 160 -4.28 22.32 -3.34
C SER A 160 -5.75 22.01 -3.60
N LEU A 161 -6.31 20.95 -2.99
CA LEU A 161 -7.73 20.62 -3.11
C LEU A 161 -8.62 21.69 -2.50
N ALA A 162 -8.25 22.25 -1.34
CA ALA A 162 -9.00 23.33 -0.69
C ALA A 162 -9.02 24.60 -1.57
N LYS A 163 -7.89 24.96 -2.17
CA LYS A 163 -7.80 26.07 -3.13
C LYS A 163 -8.67 25.81 -4.35
N LEU A 164 -8.57 24.62 -4.96
CA LEU A 164 -9.35 24.28 -6.15
C LEU A 164 -10.86 24.30 -5.89
N ASN A 165 -11.31 23.83 -4.72
CA ASN A 165 -12.72 23.94 -4.32
C ASN A 165 -13.15 25.40 -4.15
N THR A 166 -12.29 26.25 -3.57
CA THR A 166 -12.57 27.68 -3.41
C THR A 166 -12.69 28.37 -4.78
N ASP A 167 -11.78 28.08 -5.70
CA ASP A 167 -11.78 28.62 -7.06
C ASP A 167 -13.03 28.17 -7.84
N LEU A 168 -13.43 26.90 -7.68
CA LEU A 168 -14.65 26.37 -8.28
C LEU A 168 -15.89 27.10 -7.76
N ASP A 169 -16.01 27.28 -6.45
CA ASP A 169 -17.12 28.01 -5.83
C ASP A 169 -17.18 29.47 -6.30
N MET A 170 -16.04 30.14 -6.42
CA MET A 170 -15.96 31.49 -6.96
C MET A 170 -16.41 31.53 -8.43
N LEU A 171 -15.98 30.57 -9.25
CA LEU A 171 -16.34 30.50 -10.66
C LEU A 171 -17.84 30.23 -10.84
N VAL A 172 -18.43 29.33 -10.05
CA VAL A 172 -19.87 29.07 -10.04
C VAL A 172 -20.66 30.33 -9.68
N LYS A 173 -20.23 31.08 -8.65
CA LYS A 173 -20.86 32.35 -8.26
C LYS A 173 -20.75 33.41 -9.37
N ALA A 174 -19.56 33.56 -9.95
CA ALA A 174 -19.31 34.51 -11.03
C ALA A 174 -20.16 34.19 -12.28
N LYS A 175 -20.24 32.91 -12.66
CA LYS A 175 -21.09 32.43 -13.76
C LYS A 175 -22.55 32.77 -13.52
N LYS A 176 -23.08 32.49 -12.32
CA LYS A 176 -24.46 32.79 -11.97
C LYS A 176 -24.76 34.29 -12.04
N ALA A 177 -23.88 35.12 -11.48
CA ALA A 177 -24.02 36.58 -11.54
C ALA A 177 -24.05 37.10 -12.98
N HIS A 178 -23.18 36.56 -13.84
CA HIS A 178 -23.14 36.92 -15.26
C HIS A 178 -24.39 36.45 -16.02
N GLU A 179 -24.90 35.25 -15.74
CA GLU A 179 -26.17 34.76 -16.29
C GLU A 179 -27.35 35.65 -15.89
N ASP A 180 -27.43 36.05 -14.62
CA ASP A 180 -28.46 36.97 -14.12
C ASP A 180 -28.36 38.35 -14.79
N GLU A 181 -27.15 38.87 -15.01
CA GLU A 181 -26.92 40.12 -15.73
C GLU A 181 -27.38 40.03 -17.19
N LEU A 182 -27.03 38.95 -17.90
CA LEU A 182 -27.47 38.71 -19.27
C LEU A 182 -28.99 38.64 -19.38
N LEU A 183 -29.65 37.92 -18.46
CA LEU A 183 -31.12 37.84 -18.42
C LEU A 183 -31.77 39.21 -18.23
N ARG A 184 -31.20 40.06 -17.35
CA ARG A 184 -31.67 41.44 -17.18
C ARG A 184 -31.51 42.28 -18.46
N LYS A 185 -30.36 42.17 -19.13
CA LYS A 185 -30.12 42.87 -20.41
C LYS A 185 -31.09 42.41 -21.49
N PHE A 186 -31.33 41.10 -21.62
CA PHE A 186 -32.32 40.58 -22.56
C PHE A 186 -33.74 41.04 -22.26
N ALA A 187 -34.15 41.06 -20.99
CA ALA A 187 -35.46 41.58 -20.59
C ALA A 187 -35.62 43.07 -20.95
N ALA A 188 -34.59 43.89 -20.70
CA ALA A 188 -34.59 45.30 -21.07
C ALA A 188 -34.72 45.52 -22.58
N LEU A 189 -33.94 44.77 -23.38
CA LEU A 189 -34.03 44.81 -24.85
C LEU A 189 -35.41 44.39 -25.35
N LEU A 190 -35.99 43.33 -24.77
CA LEU A 190 -37.30 42.82 -25.15
C LEU A 190 -38.41 43.84 -24.83
N ASN A 191 -38.32 44.53 -23.69
CA ASN A 191 -39.25 45.60 -23.32
C ASN A 191 -39.12 46.83 -24.23
N ALA A 192 -37.88 47.25 -24.54
CA ALA A 192 -37.64 48.34 -25.49
C ALA A 192 -38.19 48.02 -26.89
N LYS A 193 -38.02 46.77 -27.35
CA LYS A 193 -38.57 46.31 -28.63
C LYS A 193 -40.10 46.29 -28.61
N LYS A 194 -40.72 45.78 -27.53
CA LYS A 194 -42.18 45.80 -27.35
C LYS A 194 -42.75 47.23 -27.38
N LEU A 195 -42.08 48.17 -26.71
CA LEU A 195 -42.49 49.57 -26.71
C LEU A 195 -42.45 50.16 -28.13
N LYS A 196 -41.33 49.95 -28.84
CA LYS A 196 -41.17 50.43 -30.22
C LYS A 196 -42.22 49.85 -31.18
N ILE A 197 -42.53 48.55 -31.05
CA ILE A 197 -43.59 47.91 -31.84
C ILE A 197 -44.95 48.55 -31.55
N ARG A 198 -45.27 48.81 -30.27
CA ARG A 198 -46.53 49.45 -29.88
C ARG A 198 -46.65 50.88 -30.44
N ASP A 199 -45.57 51.66 -30.37
CA ASP A 199 -45.53 53.02 -30.91
C ASP A 199 -45.73 53.02 -32.45
N GLN A 200 -45.06 52.11 -33.15
CA GLN A 200 -45.25 51.92 -34.59
C GLN A 200 -46.68 51.51 -34.94
N GLN A 201 -47.28 50.59 -34.18
CA GLN A 201 -48.69 50.20 -34.35
C GLN A 201 -49.65 51.38 -34.11
N ARG A 202 -49.39 52.21 -33.09
CA ARG A 202 -50.20 53.41 -32.82
C ARG A 202 -50.14 54.40 -33.98
N LEU A 203 -48.93 54.66 -34.51
CA LEU A 203 -48.75 55.54 -35.67
C LEU A 203 -49.47 55.02 -36.91
N LEU A 204 -49.38 53.71 -37.19
CA LEU A 204 -50.07 53.08 -38.33
C LEU A 204 -51.59 53.12 -38.20
N ASN A 205 -52.13 52.93 -36.99
CA ASN A 205 -53.57 52.99 -36.76
C ASN A 205 -54.10 54.43 -36.79
N GLY A 206 -53.31 55.41 -36.33
CA GLY A 206 -53.65 56.84 -36.46
C GLY A 206 -53.62 57.32 -37.92
N ALA A 207 -52.66 56.86 -38.71
CA ALA A 207 -52.54 57.19 -40.13
C ALA A 207 -53.59 56.52 -41.04
N LYS A 208 -54.40 55.59 -40.52
CA LYS A 208 -55.51 54.93 -41.23
C LYS A 208 -56.88 55.57 -40.94
N ALA A 209 -56.95 56.55 -40.04
CA ALA A 209 -58.18 57.19 -39.60
C ALA A 209 -58.48 58.53 -40.32
N ASP A 210 -57.67 58.89 -41.32
CA ASP A 210 -57.90 59.99 -42.28
C ASP A 210 -58.14 59.43 -43.69
#